data_AF-A0A537H0E5-F1
#
_entry.id   AF-A0A537H0E5-F1
#
_cell.length_a   1.000
_cell.length_b   1.000
_cell.length_c   1.000
_cell.angle_alpha   90.00
_cell.angle_beta   90.00
_cell.angle_gamma   90.00
#
_symmetry.space_group_name_H-M   'P 1'
#
loop_
_entity.id
_entity.type
_entity.pdbx_description
1 polymer ?
#
loop_
_entity_poly.entity_id
_entity_poly.type
_entity_poly.pdbx_seq_one_letter_code
_entity_poly.pdbx_strand_id
1 'polypeptide(L)'
;MRSLEELAKSARELKERGMSTYEIADELKVQADTVVWLLLHGKEGVKTKEAYDVYVNWNPIGSSVRRLTLVGRAMADMVREAVEAGLMEEPEVVAGIESGGMALGLIVA
;
A
#
# COMPACT_ATOMS: atom_id res chain seq x y z
N MET A 1 10.36 27.05 -10.87
CA MET A 1 10.18 25.59 -10.97
C MET A 1 9.38 25.32 -12.22
N ARG A 2 9.83 24.41 -13.10
CA ARG A 2 8.99 23.92 -14.21
C ARG A 2 7.86 23.08 -13.60
N SER A 3 6.65 23.20 -14.10
CA SER A 3 5.55 22.35 -13.63
C SER A 3 5.76 20.90 -14.13
N LEU A 4 5.13 19.94 -13.46
CA LEU A 4 5.18 18.54 -13.89
C LEU A 4 4.64 18.35 -15.32
N GLU A 5 3.61 19.12 -15.67
CA GLU A 5 3.01 19.16 -16.99
C GLU A 5 3.99 19.70 -18.05
N GLU A 6 4.77 20.74 -17.70
CA GLU A 6 5.81 21.27 -18.58
C GLU A 6 6.94 20.25 -18.81
N LEU A 7 7.38 19.54 -17.76
CA LEU A 7 8.39 18.48 -17.89
C LEU A 7 7.89 17.32 -18.76
N ALA A 8 6.64 16.91 -18.57
CA ALA A 8 6.04 15.86 -19.39
C ALA A 8 5.88 16.28 -20.86
N LYS A 9 5.52 17.55 -21.10
CA LYS A 9 5.44 18.11 -22.45
C LYS A 9 6.82 18.12 -23.12
N SER A 10 7.85 18.65 -22.44
CA SER A 10 9.22 18.69 -22.97
C SER A 10 9.80 17.30 -23.21
N ALA A 11 9.53 16.32 -22.33
CA ALA A 11 9.96 14.94 -22.54
C ALA A 11 9.38 14.34 -23.83
N ARG A 12 8.11 14.63 -24.14
CA ARG A 12 7.47 14.18 -25.39
C ARG A 12 8.05 14.84 -26.62
N GLU A 13 8.23 16.16 -26.59
CA GLU A 13 8.82 16.91 -27.70
C GLU A 13 10.23 16.40 -28.04
N LEU A 14 11.06 16.11 -27.02
CA LEU A 14 12.39 15.54 -27.23
C LEU A 14 12.32 14.09 -27.74
N LYS A 15 11.34 13.30 -27.27
CA LYS A 15 11.12 11.93 -27.78
C LYS A 15 10.67 11.91 -29.24
N GLU A 16 9.79 12.83 -29.64
CA GLU A 16 9.34 13.01 -31.03
C GLU A 16 10.49 13.46 -31.94
N ARG A 17 11.46 14.21 -31.41
CA ARG A 17 12.72 14.54 -32.09
C ARG A 17 13.70 13.37 -32.23
N GLY A 18 13.32 12.18 -31.75
CA GLY A 18 14.10 10.95 -31.89
C GLY A 18 15.15 10.73 -30.80
N MET A 19 15.15 11.52 -29.73
CA MET A 19 16.13 11.35 -28.64
C MET A 19 15.86 10.06 -27.84
N SER A 20 16.94 9.46 -27.35
CA SER A 20 16.89 8.35 -26.41
C SER A 20 16.47 8.81 -25.02
N THR A 21 15.99 7.88 -24.19
CA THR A 21 15.56 8.16 -22.82
C THR A 21 16.68 8.76 -21.97
N TYR A 22 17.93 8.35 -22.19
CA TYR A 22 19.10 8.85 -21.45
C TYR A 22 19.47 10.29 -21.88
N GLU A 23 19.43 10.61 -23.17
CA GLU A 23 19.67 11.97 -23.65
C GLU A 23 18.60 12.95 -23.15
N ILE A 24 17.34 12.51 -23.10
CA ILE A 24 16.25 13.29 -22.53
C ILE A 24 16.46 13.51 -21.02
N ALA A 25 16.96 12.49 -20.31
CA ALA A 25 17.24 12.57 -18.88
C ALA A 25 18.33 13.62 -18.59
N ASP A 26 19.39 13.64 -19.41
CA ASP A 26 20.47 14.62 -19.32
C ASP A 26 20.01 16.05 -19.64
N GLU A 27 19.11 16.22 -20.61
CA GLU A 27 18.55 17.51 -21.00
C GLU A 27 17.58 18.06 -19.94
N LEU A 28 16.70 17.20 -19.41
CA LEU A 28 15.71 17.58 -18.40
C LEU A 28 16.25 17.58 -16.97
N LYS A 29 17.50 17.15 -16.76
CA LYS A 29 18.16 17.02 -15.45
C LYS A 29 17.37 16.14 -14.48
N VAL A 30 16.87 15.01 -14.96
CA VAL A 30 16.13 13.99 -14.19
C VAL A 30 16.73 12.60 -14.45
N GLN A 31 16.29 11.58 -13.72
CA GLN A 31 16.73 10.21 -13.98
C GLN A 31 16.01 9.62 -15.21
N ALA A 32 16.62 8.63 -15.86
CA ALA A 32 16.04 7.95 -17.02
C ALA A 32 14.67 7.32 -16.70
N ASP A 33 14.51 6.73 -15.51
CA ASP A 33 13.24 6.18 -15.04
C ASP A 33 12.16 7.25 -14.91
N THR A 34 12.54 8.47 -14.51
CA THR A 34 11.63 9.63 -14.47
C THR A 34 11.18 10.04 -15.87
N VAL A 35 12.06 9.97 -16.89
CA VAL A 35 11.67 10.23 -18.28
C VAL A 35 10.66 9.18 -18.77
N VAL A 36 10.90 7.90 -18.49
CA VAL A 36 9.95 6.83 -18.82
C VAL A 36 8.60 7.11 -18.16
N TRP A 37 8.61 7.47 -16.87
CA TRP A 37 7.41 7.82 -16.13
C TRP A 37 6.68 9.03 -16.73
N LEU A 38 7.40 10.11 -17.08
CA LEU A 38 6.83 11.32 -17.70
C LEU A 38 6.20 11.04 -19.07
N LEU A 39 6.81 10.19 -19.88
CA LEU A 39 6.29 9.81 -21.19
C LEU A 39 5.00 8.98 -21.07
N LEU A 40 4.97 8.03 -20.13
CA LEU A 40 3.84 7.13 -19.91
C LEU A 40 2.67 7.80 -19.17
N HIS A 41 2.94 8.65 -18.18
CA HIS A 41 1.93 9.13 -17.23
C HIS A 41 1.72 10.66 -17.26
N GLY A 42 2.52 11.44 -17.99
CA GLY A 42 2.50 12.90 -17.93
C GLY A 42 1.43 13.61 -18.78
N LYS A 43 0.31 12.96 -19.11
CA LYS A 43 -0.83 13.60 -19.82
C LYS A 43 -2.11 13.51 -19.03
N GLU A 44 -2.26 12.43 -18.29
CA GLU A 44 -3.31 12.35 -17.32
C GLU A 44 -2.70 12.92 -16.05
N GLY A 45 -3.30 14.00 -15.56
CA GLY A 45 -3.55 14.04 -14.14
C GLY A 45 -4.30 12.76 -13.78
N VAL A 46 -3.58 11.64 -13.71
CA VAL A 46 -3.87 10.58 -12.78
C VAL A 46 -3.69 11.35 -11.48
N LYS A 47 -4.77 12.01 -11.04
CA LYS A 47 -5.19 11.86 -9.68
C LYS A 47 -5.23 10.35 -9.50
N THR A 48 -4.05 9.75 -9.26
CA THR A 48 -3.93 8.68 -8.29
C THR A 48 -4.75 9.28 -7.19
N LYS A 49 -5.98 8.79 -6.98
CA LYS A 49 -6.76 9.16 -5.80
C LYS A 49 -5.70 9.18 -4.73
N GLU A 50 -5.37 10.37 -4.20
CA GLU A 50 -4.29 10.47 -3.24
C GLU A 50 -4.58 9.35 -2.26
N ALA A 51 -3.66 8.40 -2.12
CA ALA A 51 -3.89 7.25 -1.29
C ALA A 51 -4.13 7.85 0.09
N TYR A 52 -5.40 8.00 0.45
CA TYR A 52 -5.77 8.72 1.63
C TYR A 52 -5.61 7.72 2.75
N ASP A 53 -4.79 8.06 3.71
CA ASP A 53 -4.62 7.23 4.89
C ASP A 53 -5.99 7.09 5.57
N VAL A 54 -6.50 5.86 5.58
CA VAL A 54 -7.75 5.54 6.28
C VAL A 54 -7.39 5.09 7.68
N TYR A 55 -7.81 5.89 8.66
CA TYR A 55 -7.79 5.47 10.05
C TYR A 55 -9.13 4.84 10.43
N VAL A 56 -9.11 3.55 10.77
CA VAL A 56 -10.28 2.87 11.34
C VAL A 56 -10.13 2.86 12.86
N ASN A 57 -11.11 3.43 13.56
CA ASN A 57 -11.10 3.44 15.02
C ASN A 57 -11.61 2.10 15.58
N TRP A 58 -10.71 1.29 16.12
CA TRP A 58 -11.03 0.00 16.75
C TRP A 58 -11.36 0.10 18.25
N ASN A 59 -11.23 1.28 18.87
CA ASN A 59 -11.50 1.46 20.30
C ASN A 59 -12.90 1.00 20.74
N PRO A 60 -13.99 1.20 19.95
CA PRO A 60 -15.29 0.66 20.31
C PRO A 60 -15.30 -0.87 20.43
N ILE A 61 -14.49 -1.61 19.68
CA ILE A 61 -14.42 -3.07 19.83
C ILE A 61 -13.70 -3.42 21.14
N GLY A 62 -12.55 -2.80 21.39
CA GLY A 62 -11.75 -3.01 22.61
C GLY A 62 -12.45 -2.60 23.91
N SER A 63 -13.37 -1.64 23.87
CA SER A 63 -14.08 -1.16 25.07
C SER A 63 -15.16 -2.11 25.61
N SER A 64 -15.42 -3.23 24.93
CA SER A 64 -16.36 -4.26 25.40
C SER A 64 -15.73 -5.63 25.33
N VAL A 65 -15.59 -6.27 26.50
CA VAL A 65 -15.10 -7.65 26.61
C VAL A 65 -15.90 -8.57 25.70
N ARG A 66 -17.23 -8.47 25.68
CA ARG A 66 -18.09 -9.28 24.80
C ARG A 66 -17.74 -9.10 23.32
N ARG A 67 -17.56 -7.86 22.84
CA ARG A 67 -17.20 -7.63 21.43
C ARG A 67 -15.80 -8.16 21.12
N LEU A 68 -14.84 -7.87 22.00
CA LEU A 68 -13.47 -8.33 21.86
C LEU A 68 -13.39 -9.87 21.81
N THR A 69 -14.14 -10.56 22.68
CA THR A 69 -14.24 -12.03 22.68
C THR A 69 -14.84 -12.56 21.39
N LEU A 70 -15.91 -11.94 20.88
CA LEU A 70 -16.54 -12.39 19.63
C LEU A 70 -15.60 -12.21 18.43
N VAL A 71 -14.89 -11.09 18.37
CA VAL A 71 -13.90 -10.82 17.31
C VAL A 71 -12.73 -11.80 17.40
N GLY A 72 -12.15 -12.00 18.59
CA GLY A 72 -11.07 -12.96 18.77
C GLY A 72 -11.47 -14.39 18.41
N ARG A 73 -12.69 -14.82 18.77
CA ARG A 73 -13.22 -16.12 18.35
C ARG A 73 -13.38 -16.26 16.85
N ALA A 74 -13.88 -15.21 16.18
CA ALA A 74 -13.97 -15.21 14.71
C ALA A 74 -12.57 -15.28 14.06
N MET A 75 -11.57 -14.63 14.64
CA MET A 75 -10.17 -14.74 14.17
C MET A 75 -9.61 -16.16 14.36
N ALA A 76 -9.84 -16.78 15.51
CA ALA A 76 -9.40 -18.16 15.77
C ALA A 76 -10.09 -19.17 14.84
N ASP A 77 -11.37 -18.95 14.53
CA ASP A 77 -12.13 -19.76 13.56
C ASP A 77 -11.52 -19.70 12.16
N MET A 78 -11.17 -18.50 11.67
CA MET A 78 -10.47 -18.35 10.38
C MET A 78 -9.11 -19.03 10.35
N VAL A 79 -8.36 -19.01 11.45
CA VAL A 79 -7.06 -19.72 11.55
C VAL A 79 -7.28 -21.23 11.46
N ARG A 80 -8.28 -21.76 12.16
CA ARG A 80 -8.65 -23.19 12.09
C ARG A 80 -9.06 -23.60 10.67
N GLU A 81 -9.89 -22.80 10.02
CA GLU A 81 -10.28 -23.04 8.62
C GLU A 81 -9.06 -23.09 7.69
N ALA A 82 -8.10 -22.18 7.87
CA ALA A 82 -6.87 -22.16 7.08
C ALA A 82 -5.97 -23.40 7.32
N VAL A 83 -5.90 -23.89 8.56
CA VAL A 83 -5.18 -25.12 8.91
C VAL A 83 -5.86 -26.34 8.30
N GLU A 84 -7.18 -26.46 8.45
CA GLU A 84 -7.97 -27.57 7.89
C GLU A 84 -7.92 -27.61 6.35
N ALA A 85 -7.86 -26.45 5.71
CA ALA A 85 -7.68 -26.33 4.26
C ALA A 85 -6.23 -26.57 3.78
N GLY A 86 -5.28 -26.78 4.69
CA GLY A 86 -3.86 -26.97 4.37
C GLY A 86 -3.18 -25.72 3.81
N LEU A 87 -3.74 -24.52 4.06
CA LEU A 87 -3.16 -23.24 3.65
C LEU A 87 -2.05 -22.78 4.60
N MET A 88 -2.03 -23.30 5.82
CA MET A 88 -1.01 -23.06 6.82
C MET A 88 -0.87 -24.24 7.79
N GLU A 89 0.26 -24.33 8.47
CA GLU A 89 0.47 -25.26 9.58
C GLU A 89 -0.16 -24.73 10.88
N GLU A 90 -0.39 -25.61 11.85
CA GLU A 90 -0.92 -25.23 13.15
C GLU A 90 0.07 -24.31 13.89
N PRO A 91 -0.35 -23.10 14.29
CA PRO A 91 0.56 -22.17 14.97
C PRO A 91 0.96 -22.68 16.35
N GLU A 92 2.27 -22.74 16.60
CA GLU A 92 2.80 -23.03 17.95
C GLU A 92 2.70 -21.82 18.90
N VAL A 93 2.59 -20.61 18.36
CA VAL A 93 2.60 -19.34 19.10
C VAL A 93 1.64 -18.33 18.47
N VAL A 94 0.91 -17.61 19.32
CA VAL A 94 0.14 -16.42 18.93
C VAL A 94 0.79 -15.18 19.55
N ALA A 95 1.15 -14.20 18.71
CA ALA A 95 1.79 -12.96 19.14
C ALA A 95 0.81 -11.77 19.07
N GLY A 96 0.50 -11.17 20.23
CA GLY A 96 -0.27 -9.93 20.31
C GLY A 96 0.64 -8.71 20.35
N ILE A 97 0.40 -7.72 19.46
CA ILE A 97 1.22 -6.50 19.36
C ILE A 97 0.56 -5.32 20.09
N GLU A 98 1.31 -4.60 20.91
CA GLU A 98 0.81 -3.40 21.60
C GLU A 98 0.55 -2.21 20.66
N SER A 99 -0.40 -1.32 20.96
CA SER A 99 -1.18 -1.19 22.21
C SER A 99 -2.59 -1.81 22.19
N GLY A 100 -3.07 -2.29 21.04
CA GLY A 100 -4.43 -2.83 20.90
C GLY A 100 -4.53 -4.34 20.64
N GLY A 101 -3.46 -4.96 20.15
CA GLY A 101 -3.47 -6.35 19.69
C GLY A 101 -3.23 -7.39 20.79
N MET A 102 -2.72 -6.99 21.96
CA MET A 102 -2.38 -7.94 23.03
C MET A 102 -3.59 -8.73 23.54
N ALA A 103 -4.71 -8.04 23.78
CA ALA A 103 -5.92 -8.69 24.29
C ALA A 103 -6.59 -9.59 23.24
N LEU A 104 -6.51 -9.23 21.94
CA LEU A 104 -6.96 -10.11 20.86
C LEU A 104 -6.08 -11.35 20.74
N GLY A 105 -4.75 -11.19 20.78
CA GLY A 105 -3.82 -12.31 20.75
C GLY A 105 -4.08 -13.33 21.87
N LEU A 106 -4.36 -12.85 23.08
CA LEU A 106 -4.71 -13.71 24.21
C LEU A 106 -6.04 -14.48 24.02
N ILE A 107 -7.02 -13.91 23.32
CA ILE A 107 -8.31 -14.56 23.08
C ILE A 107 -8.22 -15.57 21.93
N VAL A 108 -7.34 -15.31 20.96
CA VAL A 108 -7.10 -16.20 19.82
C VAL A 108 -6.28 -17.42 20.21
N ALA A 109 -5.32 -17.25 21.13
CA ALA A 109 -4.53 -18.33 21.72
C ALA A 109 -5.38 -19.31 22.53
#